data_AF-A0A7S4SZP6-F1
#
_entry.id   AF-A0A7S4SZP6-F1
#
_cell.length_a   1.000
_cell.length_b   1.000
_cell.length_c   1.000
_cell.angle_alpha   90.00
_cell.angle_beta   90.00
_cell.angle_gamma   90.00
#
_symmetry.space_group_name_H-M   'P 1'
#
loop_
_entity.id
_entity.type
_entity.pdbx_description
1 polymer ?
#
loop_
_entity_poly.entity_id
_entity_poly.type
_entity_poly.pdbx_seq_one_letter_code
_entity_poly.pdbx_strand_id
1 'polypeptide(L)'
;AEARRARALVRAVWRRPMRPAAAARDRPAPRAGAARGAVDGLTVRCSGSLQVVMRNRGLDDEGVAAWCRGARAHLQGLVASARSPRLTASLVDFAENDIGGTGVRALLGLLLDLGIGVRVLQLHKNRITPDAAQALAHYIAESPRALEELHLSHNLLDREAAAALLEAFAASGTRGQPTYPMRDVRERYRPVWLRLESNPAAAAGLLGGALEGALRRRRLALAFPSPPGARLLCAAPAICGCTAGRCGLQQGPQGPVVHLPFMGAAPRGSDPVCSQSQRLAVPPTHEECT
;
A
#
# COMPACT_ATOMS: atom_id res chain seq x y z
N ALA A 1 7.98 25.00 9.11
CA ALA A 1 8.35 25.52 7.77
C ALA A 1 9.19 24.52 6.97
N GLU A 2 10.15 23.85 7.63
CA GLU A 2 11.05 22.84 7.04
C GLU A 2 10.33 21.64 6.41
N ALA A 3 9.36 21.03 7.09
CA ALA A 3 8.56 19.93 6.54
C ALA A 3 7.78 20.32 5.28
N ARG A 4 7.36 21.59 5.16
CA ARG A 4 6.69 22.10 3.94
C ARG A 4 7.68 22.31 2.80
N ARG A 5 8.91 22.75 3.10
CA ARG A 5 9.99 22.89 2.11
C ARG A 5 10.50 21.53 1.62
N ALA A 6 10.64 20.54 2.49
CA ALA A 6 10.97 19.16 2.12
C ALA A 6 9.88 18.54 1.22
N ARG A 7 8.60 18.77 1.54
CA ARG A 7 7.46 18.35 0.70
C ARG A 7 7.45 19.04 -0.68
N ALA A 8 7.85 20.31 -0.75
CA ALA A 8 7.94 21.05 -2.01
C ALA A 8 9.11 20.58 -2.90
N LEU A 9 10.27 20.30 -2.30
CA LEU A 9 11.44 19.77 -3.01
C LEU A 9 11.20 18.37 -3.57
N VAL A 10 10.55 17.48 -2.80
CA VAL A 10 10.15 16.15 -3.28
C VAL A 10 9.13 16.25 -4.42
N ARG A 11 8.14 17.17 -4.32
CA ARG A 11 7.19 17.47 -5.42
C ARG A 11 7.86 18.01 -6.69
N ALA A 12 8.99 18.71 -6.57
CA ALA A 12 9.75 19.21 -7.71
C ALA A 12 10.56 18.11 -8.41
N VAL A 13 11.17 17.21 -7.64
CA VAL A 13 11.86 16.01 -8.17
C VAL A 13 10.87 15.09 -8.91
N TRP A 14 9.63 15.02 -8.43
CA TRP A 14 8.53 14.25 -9.00
C TRP A 14 8.09 14.69 -10.42
N ARG A 15 8.41 15.93 -10.84
CA ARG A 15 7.99 16.51 -12.13
C ARG A 15 9.04 16.36 -13.24
N ARG A 16 10.20 15.76 -12.97
CA ARG A 16 11.24 15.58 -13.99
C ARG A 16 10.93 14.41 -14.92
N PRO A 17 10.95 14.58 -16.26
CA PRO A 17 10.87 13.46 -17.18
C PRO A 17 12.15 12.62 -17.09
N MET A 18 12.01 11.29 -17.00
CA MET A 18 13.10 10.31 -16.94
C MET A 18 13.14 9.49 -18.24
N ARG A 19 14.34 9.03 -18.59
CA ARG A 19 14.64 8.31 -19.84
C ARG A 19 13.85 7.00 -19.97
N PRO A 20 13.49 6.59 -21.21
CA PRO A 20 12.72 5.38 -21.45
C PRO A 20 13.53 4.12 -21.10
N ALA A 21 12.86 3.15 -20.46
CA ALA A 21 13.41 1.83 -20.18
C ALA A 21 13.19 0.87 -21.35
N ALA A 22 14.14 -0.05 -21.55
CA ALA A 22 14.17 -1.01 -22.65
C ALA A 22 13.08 -2.09 -22.56
N ALA A 23 12.66 -2.56 -23.73
CA ALA A 23 11.47 -3.36 -24.00
C ALA A 23 11.42 -4.74 -23.30
N ALA A 24 10.23 -5.12 -22.83
CA ALA A 24 9.88 -6.46 -22.36
C ALA A 24 8.86 -7.14 -23.29
N ARG A 25 9.03 -8.45 -23.46
CA ARG A 25 8.51 -9.33 -24.53
C ARG A 25 6.98 -9.55 -24.55
N ASP A 26 6.53 -9.87 -25.77
CA ASP A 26 5.22 -10.26 -26.31
C ASP A 26 4.06 -10.52 -25.33
N ARG A 27 3.25 -9.48 -25.15
CA ARG A 27 1.78 -9.61 -25.10
C ARG A 27 1.22 -9.12 -26.44
N PRO A 28 0.09 -9.68 -26.93
CA PRO A 28 -0.56 -9.17 -28.12
C PRO A 28 -0.82 -7.66 -28.02
N ALA A 29 -0.74 -6.99 -29.17
CA ALA A 29 -0.84 -5.53 -29.30
C ALA A 29 -2.02 -4.94 -28.49
N PRO A 30 -1.83 -3.74 -27.91
CA PRO A 30 -2.84 -3.11 -27.05
C PRO A 30 -4.16 -2.95 -27.80
N ARG A 31 -5.25 -3.41 -27.19
CA ARG A 31 -6.59 -2.96 -27.59
C ARG A 31 -6.76 -1.57 -27.01
N ALA A 32 -6.66 -0.55 -27.85
CA ALA A 32 -6.91 0.84 -27.49
C ALA A 32 -8.33 0.99 -26.92
N GLY A 33 -8.47 0.92 -25.61
CA GLY A 33 -9.69 1.24 -24.89
C GLY A 33 -9.56 2.64 -24.31
N ALA A 34 -10.04 3.64 -25.05
CA ALA A 34 -10.15 4.99 -24.51
C ALA A 34 -11.16 5.01 -23.36
N ALA A 35 -10.83 5.68 -22.25
CA ALA A 35 -11.80 6.02 -21.22
C ALA A 35 -12.97 6.78 -21.86
N ARG A 36 -14.21 6.34 -21.63
CA ARG A 36 -15.39 6.83 -22.37
C ARG A 36 -15.92 8.18 -21.90
N GLY A 37 -15.18 8.88 -21.03
CA GLY A 37 -15.53 10.20 -20.52
C GLY A 37 -14.74 10.58 -19.27
N ALA A 38 -14.81 11.86 -18.90
CA ALA A 38 -14.07 12.44 -17.78
C ALA A 38 -14.39 11.82 -16.40
N VAL A 39 -15.55 11.18 -16.25
CA VAL A 39 -16.02 10.56 -14.99
C VAL A 39 -16.19 9.05 -15.10
N ASP A 40 -15.63 8.44 -16.14
CA ASP A 40 -15.73 7.00 -16.35
C ASP A 40 -15.19 6.23 -15.12
N GLY A 41 -15.90 5.17 -14.74
CA GLY A 41 -15.57 4.34 -13.58
C GLY A 41 -15.76 4.99 -12.20
N LEU A 42 -16.16 6.26 -12.10
CA LEU A 42 -16.43 6.91 -10.81
C LEU A 42 -17.83 6.56 -10.30
N THR A 43 -17.93 6.16 -9.05
CA THR A 43 -19.21 5.95 -8.35
C THR A 43 -19.13 6.55 -6.97
N VAL A 44 -20.08 7.42 -6.63
CA VAL A 44 -20.24 7.99 -5.28
C VAL A 44 -21.47 7.36 -4.64
N ARG A 45 -21.29 6.64 -3.54
CA ARG A 45 -22.41 6.04 -2.81
C ARG A 45 -23.09 7.09 -1.93
N CYS A 46 -24.37 6.87 -1.60
CA CYS A 46 -25.14 7.74 -0.68
C CYS A 46 -24.49 7.90 0.70
N SER A 47 -23.66 6.94 1.11
CA SER A 47 -22.84 7.00 2.33
C SER A 47 -21.65 7.95 2.26
N GLY A 48 -21.42 8.61 1.11
CA GLY A 48 -20.28 9.49 0.86
C GLY A 48 -18.99 8.75 0.50
N SER A 49 -19.02 7.42 0.34
CA SER A 49 -17.83 6.66 -0.05
C SER A 49 -17.61 6.71 -1.58
N LEU A 50 -16.44 7.18 -1.99
CA LEU A 50 -16.00 7.16 -3.40
C LEU A 50 -15.53 5.76 -3.80
N GLN A 51 -15.84 5.33 -5.01
CA GLN A 51 -15.27 4.18 -5.69
C GLN A 51 -14.82 4.57 -7.09
N VAL A 52 -13.65 4.08 -7.48
CA VAL A 52 -13.11 4.24 -8.82
C VAL A 52 -12.84 2.84 -9.37
N VAL A 53 -13.52 2.45 -10.43
CA VAL A 53 -13.37 1.12 -11.06
C VAL A 53 -13.06 1.30 -12.53
N MET A 54 -11.80 1.09 -12.87
CA MET A 54 -11.17 1.20 -14.20
C MET A 54 -10.51 -0.13 -14.63
N ARG A 55 -10.94 -1.25 -14.07
CA ARG A 55 -10.42 -2.58 -14.36
C ARG A 55 -10.62 -2.98 -15.81
N ASN A 56 -9.62 -3.63 -16.41
CA ASN A 56 -9.72 -4.30 -17.71
C ASN A 56 -10.28 -3.41 -18.82
N ARG A 57 -9.72 -2.20 -18.94
CA ARG A 57 -10.09 -1.22 -19.96
C ARG A 57 -9.02 -1.03 -21.02
N GLY A 58 -7.92 -1.78 -20.98
CA GLY A 58 -6.81 -1.62 -21.92
C GLY A 58 -6.09 -0.28 -21.74
N LEU A 59 -6.08 0.25 -20.50
CA LEU A 59 -5.41 1.51 -20.21
C LEU A 59 -3.89 1.32 -20.15
N ASP A 60 -3.15 2.21 -20.78
CA ASP A 60 -1.73 2.40 -20.57
C ASP A 60 -1.48 3.65 -19.70
N ASP A 61 -0.21 4.06 -19.60
CA ASP A 61 0.19 5.25 -18.85
C ASP A 61 -0.48 6.54 -19.35
N GLU A 62 -0.64 6.68 -20.67
CA GLU A 62 -1.28 7.84 -21.28
C GLU A 62 -2.79 7.83 -20.99
N GLY A 63 -3.44 6.67 -21.11
CA GLY A 63 -4.84 6.48 -20.79
C GLY A 63 -5.16 6.83 -19.34
N VAL A 64 -4.33 6.39 -18.39
CA VAL A 64 -4.47 6.77 -16.97
C VAL A 64 -4.25 8.26 -16.78
N ALA A 65 -3.26 8.85 -17.44
CA ALA A 65 -3.00 10.30 -17.35
C ALA A 65 -4.17 11.12 -17.94
N ALA A 66 -4.75 10.70 -19.06
CA ALA A 66 -5.91 11.31 -19.68
C ALA A 66 -7.14 11.21 -18.76
N TRP A 67 -7.39 10.03 -18.20
CA TRP A 67 -8.44 9.84 -17.20
C TRP A 67 -8.22 10.76 -15.98
N CYS A 68 -7.00 10.86 -15.46
CA CYS A 68 -6.68 11.73 -14.33
C CYS A 68 -6.94 13.21 -14.64
N ARG A 69 -6.65 13.66 -15.87
CA ARG A 69 -6.95 15.03 -16.32
C ARG A 69 -8.46 15.27 -16.38
N GLY A 70 -9.22 14.33 -16.95
CA GLY A 70 -10.68 14.42 -17.04
C GLY A 70 -11.37 14.38 -15.67
N ALA A 71 -10.98 13.43 -14.81
CA ALA A 71 -11.62 13.21 -13.52
C ALA A 71 -11.36 14.33 -12.50
N ARG A 72 -10.29 15.11 -12.69
CA ARG A 72 -9.84 16.12 -11.71
C ARG A 72 -10.94 17.10 -11.30
N ALA A 73 -11.63 17.72 -12.26
CA ALA A 73 -12.64 18.73 -11.95
C ALA A 73 -13.81 18.14 -11.14
N HIS A 74 -14.26 16.95 -11.52
CA HIS A 74 -15.33 16.25 -10.81
C HIS A 74 -14.91 15.85 -9.39
N LEU A 75 -13.73 15.24 -9.24
CA LEU A 75 -13.18 14.87 -7.93
C LEU A 75 -12.95 16.09 -7.03
N GLN A 76 -12.52 17.23 -7.59
CA GLN A 76 -12.42 18.50 -6.85
C GLN A 76 -13.78 18.96 -6.31
N GLY A 77 -14.84 18.89 -7.15
CA GLY A 77 -16.20 19.18 -6.71
C GLY A 77 -16.65 18.26 -5.56
N LEU A 78 -16.37 16.96 -5.67
CA LEU A 78 -16.67 15.99 -4.61
C LEU A 78 -15.93 16.31 -3.31
N VAL A 79 -14.63 16.62 -3.39
CA VAL A 79 -13.81 17.00 -2.23
C VAL A 79 -14.35 18.28 -1.59
N ALA A 80 -14.72 19.28 -2.37
CA ALA A 80 -15.29 20.54 -1.86
C ALA A 80 -16.65 20.34 -1.19
N SER A 81 -17.45 19.39 -1.66
CA SER A 81 -18.77 19.06 -1.10
C SER A 81 -18.74 18.04 0.06
N ALA A 82 -17.58 17.46 0.35
CA ALA A 82 -17.46 16.41 1.35
C ALA A 82 -17.74 16.95 2.75
N ARG A 83 -18.70 16.35 3.47
CA ARG A 83 -19.02 16.70 4.86
C ARG A 83 -17.90 16.34 5.85
N SER A 84 -17.05 15.39 5.48
CA SER A 84 -15.87 14.99 6.23
C SER A 84 -14.66 15.82 5.77
N PRO A 85 -13.69 16.09 6.65
CA PRO A 85 -12.53 16.94 6.33
C PRO A 85 -11.67 16.39 5.18
N ARG A 86 -11.83 15.11 4.82
CA ARG A 86 -11.13 14.45 3.71
C ARG A 86 -12.02 13.41 3.04
N LEU A 87 -12.10 13.44 1.72
CA LEU A 87 -12.77 12.41 0.93
C LEU A 87 -11.97 11.10 1.02
N THR A 88 -12.68 9.98 1.22
CA THR A 88 -12.08 8.65 1.22
C THR A 88 -12.66 7.81 0.10
N ALA A 89 -11.79 7.28 -0.76
CA ALA A 89 -12.10 6.22 -1.69
C ALA A 89 -12.06 4.86 -0.96
N SER A 90 -13.20 4.18 -0.95
CA SER A 90 -13.29 2.81 -0.42
C SER A 90 -12.57 1.80 -1.31
N LEU A 91 -12.52 2.07 -2.62
CA LEU A 91 -11.86 1.25 -3.63
C LEU A 91 -11.34 2.14 -4.77
N VAL A 92 -10.10 1.91 -5.17
CA VAL A 92 -9.52 2.37 -6.43
C VAL A 92 -8.99 1.14 -7.15
N ASP A 93 -9.67 0.72 -8.21
CA ASP A 93 -9.35 -0.47 -8.99
C ASP A 93 -8.95 -0.09 -10.41
N PHE A 94 -7.66 -0.24 -10.71
CA PHE A 94 -7.07 -0.08 -12.04
C PHE A 94 -6.38 -1.38 -12.50
N ALA A 95 -6.81 -2.52 -11.96
CA ALA A 95 -6.21 -3.81 -12.27
C ALA A 95 -6.48 -4.25 -13.71
N GLU A 96 -5.69 -5.23 -14.18
CA GLU A 96 -5.88 -5.87 -15.50
C GLU A 96 -5.77 -4.88 -16.67
N ASN A 97 -4.82 -3.96 -16.60
CA ASN A 97 -4.52 -3.00 -17.67
C ASN A 97 -3.03 -3.15 -18.10
N ASP A 98 -2.49 -2.20 -18.85
CA ASP A 98 -1.09 -2.16 -19.29
C ASP A 98 -0.34 -0.99 -18.63
N ILE A 99 -0.70 -0.66 -17.39
CA ILE A 99 -0.18 0.51 -16.66
C ILE A 99 1.26 0.25 -16.17
N GLY A 100 2.16 1.18 -16.44
CA GLY A 100 3.53 1.23 -15.95
C GLY A 100 3.73 2.25 -14.82
N GLY A 101 4.99 2.60 -14.56
CA GLY A 101 5.33 3.51 -13.46
C GLY A 101 4.83 4.94 -13.66
N THR A 102 4.70 5.42 -14.90
CA THR A 102 4.23 6.78 -15.19
C THR A 102 2.73 6.92 -14.93
N GLY A 103 1.92 5.93 -15.31
CA GLY A 103 0.48 5.91 -15.05
C GLY A 103 0.19 5.78 -13.56
N VAL A 104 0.90 4.90 -12.84
CA VAL A 104 0.81 4.81 -11.36
C VAL A 104 1.15 6.16 -10.73
N ARG A 105 2.21 6.82 -11.18
CA ARG A 105 2.59 8.15 -10.67
C ARG A 105 1.47 9.17 -10.92
N ALA A 106 0.92 9.23 -12.13
CA ALA A 106 -0.19 10.14 -12.45
C ALA A 106 -1.42 9.92 -11.54
N LEU A 107 -1.81 8.66 -11.34
CA LEU A 107 -2.94 8.27 -10.48
C LEU A 107 -2.71 8.67 -9.02
N LEU A 108 -1.59 8.24 -8.42
CA LEU A 108 -1.28 8.54 -7.02
C LEU A 108 -1.08 10.03 -6.78
N GLY A 109 -0.52 10.74 -7.76
CA GLY A 109 -0.36 12.19 -7.73
C GLY A 109 -1.68 12.93 -7.68
N LEU A 110 -2.66 12.54 -8.51
CA LEU A 110 -4.00 13.10 -8.47
C LEU A 110 -4.65 12.89 -7.09
N LEU A 111 -4.57 11.67 -6.55
CA LEU A 111 -5.14 11.33 -5.25
C LEU A 111 -4.51 12.16 -4.12
N LEU A 112 -3.18 12.31 -4.10
CA LEU A 112 -2.49 13.13 -3.10
C LEU A 112 -2.78 14.63 -3.25
N ASP A 113 -2.80 15.14 -4.48
CA ASP A 113 -3.08 16.56 -4.76
C ASP A 113 -4.48 16.95 -4.30
N LEU A 114 -5.45 16.04 -4.41
CA LEU A 114 -6.82 16.25 -3.96
C LEU A 114 -7.05 15.82 -2.51
N GLY A 115 -6.04 15.30 -1.82
CA GLY A 115 -6.16 14.83 -0.44
C GLY A 115 -7.15 13.66 -0.28
N ILE A 116 -7.27 12.82 -1.30
CA ILE A 116 -8.15 11.65 -1.29
C ILE A 116 -7.41 10.47 -0.66
N GLY A 117 -7.95 9.96 0.45
CA GLY A 117 -7.43 8.75 1.10
C GLY A 117 -8.00 7.50 0.44
N VAL A 118 -7.21 6.43 0.34
CA VAL A 118 -7.66 5.16 -0.26
C VAL A 118 -7.62 4.05 0.78
N ARG A 119 -8.71 3.26 0.88
CA ARG A 119 -8.74 2.04 1.70
C ARG A 119 -8.14 0.84 0.95
N VAL A 120 -8.63 0.59 -0.26
CA VAL A 120 -8.22 -0.57 -1.08
C VAL A 120 -7.73 -0.06 -2.42
N LEU A 121 -6.47 -0.34 -2.74
CA LEU A 121 -5.85 0.00 -4.02
C LEU A 121 -5.51 -1.28 -4.79
N GLN A 122 -6.15 -1.48 -5.94
CA GLN A 122 -5.93 -2.63 -6.81
C GLN A 122 -5.24 -2.22 -8.10
N LEU A 123 -4.04 -2.76 -8.28
CA LEU A 123 -3.14 -2.49 -9.41
C LEU A 123 -2.54 -3.79 -9.97
N HIS A 124 -3.09 -4.96 -9.61
CA HIS A 124 -2.59 -6.25 -10.07
C HIS A 124 -2.80 -6.46 -11.57
N LYS A 125 -1.99 -7.34 -12.17
CA LYS A 125 -2.00 -7.66 -13.61
C LYS A 125 -1.79 -6.43 -14.49
N ASN A 126 -0.77 -5.64 -14.19
CA ASN A 126 -0.31 -4.48 -14.95
C ASN A 126 1.16 -4.66 -15.38
N ARG A 127 1.84 -3.60 -15.84
CA ARG A 127 3.26 -3.59 -16.22
C ARG A 127 4.09 -2.71 -15.27
N ILE A 128 3.73 -2.68 -13.99
CA ILE A 128 4.38 -1.82 -12.99
C ILE A 128 5.79 -2.34 -12.72
N THR A 129 6.78 -1.48 -12.94
CA THR A 129 8.21 -1.80 -12.77
C THR A 129 8.78 -1.18 -11.48
N PRO A 130 10.03 -1.46 -11.09
CA PRO A 130 10.66 -0.93 -9.87
C PRO A 130 10.63 0.61 -9.78
N ASP A 131 10.58 1.31 -10.91
CA ASP A 131 10.50 2.77 -10.98
C ASP A 131 9.25 3.37 -10.31
N ALA A 132 8.18 2.57 -10.18
CA ALA A 132 6.94 2.95 -9.53
C ALA A 132 7.01 2.85 -8.00
N ALA A 133 7.99 2.11 -7.45
CA ALA A 133 8.08 1.84 -6.01
C ALA A 133 8.22 3.12 -5.20
N GLN A 134 8.96 4.11 -5.71
CA GLN A 134 9.11 5.41 -5.07
C GLN A 134 7.78 6.17 -5.01
N ALA A 135 6.96 6.12 -6.07
CA ALA A 135 5.66 6.79 -6.09
C ALA A 135 4.68 6.13 -5.11
N LEU A 136 4.66 4.81 -5.05
CA LEU A 136 3.86 4.03 -4.08
C LEU A 136 4.33 4.29 -2.64
N ALA A 137 5.63 4.25 -2.37
CA ALA A 137 6.20 4.54 -1.06
C ALA A 137 5.87 5.96 -0.59
N HIS A 138 5.98 6.94 -1.49
CA HIS A 138 5.59 8.32 -1.21
C HIS A 138 4.11 8.43 -0.87
N TYR A 139 3.25 7.76 -1.64
CA TYR A 139 1.82 7.71 -1.35
C TYR A 139 1.53 7.06 0.01
N ILE A 140 2.17 5.96 0.37
CA ILE A 140 2.02 5.30 1.68
C ILE A 140 2.40 6.22 2.85
N ALA A 141 3.41 7.08 2.65
CA ALA A 141 3.87 8.02 3.67
C ALA A 141 2.96 9.25 3.81
N GLU A 142 2.43 9.77 2.70
CA GLU A 142 1.68 11.03 2.68
C GLU A 142 0.16 10.84 2.58
N SER A 143 -0.33 9.62 2.36
CA SER A 143 -1.75 9.34 2.22
C SER A 143 -2.50 9.82 3.46
N PRO A 144 -3.61 10.57 3.27
CA PRO A 144 -4.39 11.11 4.37
C PRO A 144 -5.12 10.04 5.19
N ARG A 145 -5.15 8.80 4.71
CA ARG A 145 -5.72 7.63 5.36
C ARG A 145 -4.80 6.42 5.18
N ALA A 146 -4.70 5.57 6.20
CA ALA A 146 -4.00 4.30 6.08
C ALA A 146 -4.63 3.42 4.98
N LEU A 147 -3.78 2.89 4.10
CA LEU A 147 -4.15 1.85 3.14
C LEU A 147 -4.41 0.56 3.90
N GLU A 148 -5.56 -0.03 3.68
CA GLU A 148 -5.94 -1.30 4.30
C GLU A 148 -5.46 -2.48 3.45
N GLU A 149 -5.54 -2.32 2.12
CA GLU A 149 -5.11 -3.32 1.16
C GLU A 149 -4.43 -2.69 -0.06
N LEU A 150 -3.31 -3.29 -0.48
CA LEU A 150 -2.58 -2.94 -1.69
C LEU A 150 -2.33 -4.21 -2.51
N HIS A 151 -2.92 -4.29 -3.70
CA HIS A 151 -2.82 -5.45 -4.57
C HIS A 151 -1.92 -5.14 -5.76
N LEU A 152 -0.72 -5.72 -5.79
CA LEU A 152 0.32 -5.48 -6.81
C LEU A 152 0.75 -6.78 -7.50
N SER A 153 0.01 -7.87 -7.35
CA SER A 153 0.38 -9.15 -7.96
C SER A 153 0.37 -9.12 -9.48
N HIS A 154 1.13 -10.02 -10.11
CA HIS A 154 1.30 -10.05 -11.57
C HIS A 154 1.77 -8.69 -12.14
N ASN A 155 2.89 -8.18 -11.63
CA ASN A 155 3.60 -7.01 -12.14
C ASN A 155 5.09 -7.35 -12.30
N LEU A 156 5.94 -6.34 -12.47
CA LEU A 156 7.37 -6.47 -12.74
C LEU A 156 8.22 -5.90 -11.59
N LEU A 157 7.75 -5.96 -10.35
CA LEU A 157 8.48 -5.47 -9.18
C LEU A 157 9.61 -6.45 -8.82
N ASP A 158 10.82 -5.95 -8.64
CA ASP A 158 11.97 -6.69 -8.12
C ASP A 158 12.00 -6.68 -6.58
N ARG A 159 13.02 -7.36 -6.02
CA ARG A 159 13.17 -7.52 -4.58
C ARG A 159 13.37 -6.17 -3.89
N GLU A 160 14.15 -5.29 -4.50
CA GLU A 160 14.51 -3.97 -4.01
C GLU A 160 13.26 -3.08 -3.96
N ALA A 161 12.45 -3.07 -5.01
CA ALA A 161 11.18 -2.38 -5.07
C ALA A 161 10.21 -2.87 -3.98
N ALA A 162 10.09 -4.18 -3.80
CA ALA A 162 9.24 -4.74 -2.75
C ALA A 162 9.75 -4.41 -1.35
N ALA A 163 11.06 -4.47 -1.11
CA ALA A 163 11.68 -4.05 0.15
C ALA A 163 11.41 -2.57 0.45
N ALA A 164 11.53 -1.69 -0.55
CA ALA A 164 11.20 -0.27 -0.41
C ALA A 164 9.73 -0.03 -0.02
N LEU A 165 8.78 -0.81 -0.56
CA LEU A 165 7.38 -0.75 -0.13
C LEU A 165 7.20 -1.18 1.33
N LEU A 166 7.86 -2.26 1.74
CA LEU A 166 7.82 -2.75 3.12
C LEU A 166 8.43 -1.74 4.10
N GLU A 167 9.54 -1.11 3.73
CA GLU A 167 10.16 -0.03 4.48
C GLU A 167 9.23 1.19 4.58
N ALA A 168 8.51 1.54 3.51
CA ALA A 168 7.54 2.63 3.52
C ALA A 168 6.39 2.35 4.51
N PHE A 169 5.86 1.12 4.54
CA PHE A 169 4.86 0.72 5.53
C PHE A 169 5.41 0.75 6.96
N ALA A 170 6.62 0.25 7.17
CA ALA A 170 7.27 0.25 8.48
C ALA A 170 7.55 1.67 9.00
N ALA A 171 7.88 2.60 8.10
CA ALA A 171 8.20 3.99 8.40
C ALA A 171 6.98 4.93 8.39
N SER A 172 5.83 4.51 7.87
CA SER A 172 4.65 5.36 7.79
C SER A 172 4.15 5.70 9.18
N GLY A 173 3.95 7.00 9.43
CA GLY A 173 3.47 7.53 10.69
C GLY A 173 3.04 8.98 10.54
N THR A 174 2.21 9.44 11.48
CA THR A 174 1.72 10.81 11.54
C THR A 174 1.77 11.29 12.98
N ARG A 175 2.26 12.53 13.21
CA ARG A 175 2.34 13.14 14.54
C ARG A 175 3.09 12.26 15.57
N GLY A 176 4.19 11.64 15.15
CA GLY A 176 5.01 10.79 16.03
C GLY A 176 4.38 9.46 16.40
N GLN A 177 3.30 9.05 15.72
CA GLN A 177 2.65 7.74 15.92
C GLN A 177 2.74 6.92 14.63
N PRO A 178 3.00 5.60 14.71
CA PRO A 178 3.05 4.74 13.54
C PRO A 178 1.65 4.57 12.94
N THR A 179 1.57 4.59 11.60
CA THR A 179 0.33 4.27 10.87
C THR A 179 0.04 2.77 10.91
N TYR A 180 1.10 1.95 10.91
CA TYR A 180 1.02 0.49 10.88
C TYR A 180 1.76 -0.16 12.07
N PRO A 181 1.21 -1.22 12.69
CA PRO A 181 -0.09 -1.84 12.38
C PRO A 181 -1.28 -0.89 12.61
N MET A 182 -2.27 -0.96 11.72
CA MET A 182 -3.46 -0.14 11.82
C MET A 182 -4.31 -0.58 13.00
N ARG A 183 -5.05 0.37 13.58
CA ARG A 183 -6.06 0.10 14.59
C ARG A 183 -7.45 0.26 13.97
N ASP A 184 -8.27 -0.79 14.04
CA ASP A 184 -9.65 -0.74 13.55
C ASP A 184 -10.59 -0.04 14.55
N VAL A 185 -11.85 0.17 14.16
CA VAL A 185 -12.87 0.83 14.99
C VAL A 185 -13.22 0.07 16.28
N ARG A 186 -12.75 -1.18 16.42
CA ARG A 186 -12.92 -2.02 17.61
C ARG A 186 -11.60 -2.12 18.38
N GLU A 187 -10.69 -1.17 18.17
CA GLU A 187 -9.38 -1.07 18.82
C GLU A 187 -8.45 -2.28 18.58
N ARG A 188 -8.71 -3.08 17.54
CA ARG A 188 -7.83 -4.20 17.19
C ARG A 188 -6.74 -3.76 16.23
N TYR A 189 -5.52 -4.18 16.53
CA TYR A 189 -4.39 -4.02 15.64
C TYR A 189 -4.46 -5.03 14.49
N ARG A 190 -4.09 -4.59 13.29
CA ARG A 190 -3.93 -5.44 12.12
C ARG A 190 -2.89 -4.86 11.15
N PRO A 191 -2.15 -5.70 10.43
CA PRO A 191 -1.22 -5.23 9.42
C PRO A 191 -1.96 -4.77 8.16
N VAL A 192 -1.24 -4.09 7.26
CA VAL A 192 -1.73 -3.86 5.89
C VAL A 192 -1.68 -5.15 5.08
N TRP A 193 -2.66 -5.39 4.22
CA TRP A 193 -2.67 -6.54 3.32
C TRP A 193 -1.98 -6.19 2.00
N LEU A 194 -0.78 -6.74 1.76
CA LEU A 194 0.04 -6.45 0.59
C LEU A 194 0.22 -7.70 -0.28
N ARG A 195 -0.44 -7.74 -1.43
CA ARG A 195 -0.29 -8.83 -2.41
C ARG A 195 0.84 -8.52 -3.39
N LEU A 196 1.87 -9.35 -3.41
CA LEU A 196 3.04 -9.22 -4.30
C LEU A 196 3.31 -10.48 -5.10
N GLU A 197 2.46 -11.50 -5.02
CA GLU A 197 2.65 -12.76 -5.73
C GLU A 197 2.77 -12.56 -7.25
N SER A 198 3.47 -13.47 -7.91
CA SER A 198 3.73 -13.38 -9.36
C SER A 198 4.43 -12.08 -9.81
N ASN A 199 5.27 -11.50 -8.94
CA ASN A 199 6.32 -10.55 -9.30
C ASN A 199 7.69 -11.24 -9.20
N PRO A 200 8.73 -10.76 -9.91
CA PRO A 200 10.11 -11.20 -9.69
C PRO A 200 10.53 -11.18 -8.20
N ALA A 201 10.06 -10.19 -7.44
CA ALA A 201 10.29 -10.08 -6.00
C ALA A 201 9.85 -11.32 -5.18
N ALA A 202 8.78 -12.00 -5.62
CA ALA A 202 8.24 -13.17 -4.93
C ALA A 202 9.16 -14.40 -5.02
N ALA A 203 9.95 -14.50 -6.10
CA ALA A 203 10.97 -15.54 -6.25
C ALA A 203 12.24 -15.26 -5.42
N ALA A 204 12.47 -14.01 -5.02
CA ALA A 204 13.73 -13.55 -4.43
C ALA A 204 13.77 -13.56 -2.88
N GLY A 205 12.80 -14.20 -2.23
CA GLY A 205 12.81 -14.44 -0.77
C GLY A 205 12.67 -13.17 0.10
N LEU A 206 11.48 -12.56 0.11
CA LEU A 206 11.19 -11.35 0.91
C LEU A 206 11.00 -11.60 2.42
N LEU A 207 10.82 -12.83 2.85
CA LEU A 207 10.51 -13.17 4.26
C LEU A 207 11.77 -13.48 5.10
N GLY A 208 12.95 -13.01 4.67
CA GLY A 208 14.22 -13.29 5.34
C GLY A 208 14.51 -12.40 6.56
N GLY A 209 15.27 -12.93 7.53
CA GLY A 209 15.63 -12.23 8.77
C GLY A 209 16.40 -10.93 8.58
N ALA A 210 17.17 -10.80 7.49
CA ALA A 210 17.88 -9.56 7.15
C ALA A 210 16.93 -8.38 6.88
N LEU A 211 15.82 -8.62 6.16
CA LEU A 211 14.83 -7.59 5.87
C LEU A 211 14.06 -7.21 7.13
N GLU A 212 13.59 -8.19 7.91
CA GLU A 212 12.99 -7.97 9.24
C GLU A 212 13.89 -7.11 10.14
N GLY A 213 15.21 -7.37 10.15
CA GLY A 213 16.19 -6.56 10.87
C GLY A 213 16.28 -5.12 10.36
N ALA A 214 16.28 -4.92 9.04
CA ALA A 214 16.28 -3.59 8.43
C ALA A 214 15.00 -2.80 8.76
N LEU A 215 13.83 -3.42 8.66
CA LEU A 215 12.54 -2.81 9.04
C LEU A 215 12.52 -2.41 10.52
N ARG A 216 13.04 -3.27 11.40
CA ARG A 216 13.12 -2.98 12.84
C ARG A 216 14.02 -1.80 13.15
N ARG A 217 15.21 -1.73 12.51
CA ARG A 217 16.11 -0.56 12.63
C ARG A 217 15.45 0.71 12.12
N ARG A 218 14.76 0.64 10.98
CA ARG A 218 14.05 1.78 10.40
C ARG A 218 12.97 2.32 11.34
N ARG A 219 12.20 1.42 11.94
CA ARG A 219 11.18 1.77 12.94
C ARG A 219 11.77 2.38 14.20
N LEU A 220 12.85 1.81 14.72
CA LEU A 220 13.55 2.35 15.89
C LEU A 220 14.03 3.79 15.64
N ALA A 221 14.59 4.06 14.46
CA ALA A 221 15.04 5.41 14.07
C ALA A 221 13.90 6.45 14.01
N LEU A 222 12.65 6.00 13.94
CA LEU A 222 11.44 6.84 13.92
C LEU A 222 10.69 6.82 15.26
N ALA A 223 11.31 6.29 16.32
CA ALA A 223 10.70 6.08 17.64
C ALA A 223 9.45 5.17 17.61
N PHE A 224 9.42 4.19 16.71
CA PHE A 224 8.37 3.15 16.63
C PHE A 224 8.90 1.77 17.07
N PRO A 225 9.44 1.62 18.29
CA PRO A 225 10.16 0.40 18.68
C PRO A 225 9.26 -0.84 18.57
N SER A 226 9.85 -1.92 18.04
CA SER A 226 9.26 -3.26 18.04
C SER A 226 10.22 -4.18 18.79
N PRO A 227 9.75 -5.00 19.76
CA PRO A 227 10.64 -5.82 20.57
C PRO A 227 11.49 -6.80 19.75
N PRO A 228 12.64 -7.22 20.30
CA PRO A 228 13.40 -8.33 19.76
C PRO A 228 12.50 -9.57 19.65
N GLY A 229 12.49 -10.22 18.48
CA GLY A 229 11.64 -11.39 18.22
C GLY A 229 10.22 -11.09 17.74
N ALA A 230 9.70 -9.86 17.89
CA ALA A 230 8.43 -9.48 17.28
C ALA A 230 8.57 -9.50 15.75
N ARG A 231 7.71 -10.27 15.07
CA ARG A 231 7.66 -10.34 13.61
C ARG A 231 7.03 -9.08 13.05
N LEU A 232 7.71 -8.43 12.12
CA LEU A 232 7.17 -7.28 11.39
C LEU A 232 6.41 -7.70 10.14
N LEU A 233 6.71 -8.89 9.60
CA LEU A 233 6.07 -9.44 8.41
C LEU A 233 5.32 -10.72 8.76
N CYS A 234 4.13 -10.88 8.20
CA CYS A 234 3.37 -12.12 8.29
C CYS A 234 3.04 -12.65 6.90
N ALA A 235 3.59 -13.82 6.57
CA ALA A 235 3.35 -14.52 5.30
C ALA A 235 1.90 -15.03 5.11
N ALA A 236 1.03 -14.81 6.10
CA ALA A 236 -0.34 -15.32 6.14
C ALA A 236 -0.42 -16.82 5.74
N PRO A 237 0.32 -17.71 6.42
CA PRO A 237 0.29 -19.13 6.08
C PRO A 237 -1.12 -19.68 6.31
N ALA A 238 -1.54 -20.64 5.49
CA ALA A 238 -2.91 -21.16 5.49
C ALA A 238 -3.40 -21.61 6.88
N ILE A 239 -2.49 -22.14 7.70
CA ILE A 239 -2.77 -22.61 9.07
C ILE A 239 -3.17 -21.51 10.06
N CYS A 240 -2.82 -20.24 9.82
CA CYS A 240 -3.06 -19.15 10.76
C CYS A 240 -4.47 -18.53 10.62
N GLY A 241 -5.23 -18.88 9.57
CA GLY A 241 -6.54 -18.27 9.29
C GLY A 241 -6.48 -16.74 9.12
N CYS A 242 -5.35 -16.23 8.62
CA CYS A 242 -5.13 -14.81 8.39
C CYS A 242 -6.02 -14.29 7.24
N THR A 243 -6.59 -13.11 7.41
CA THR A 243 -7.39 -12.40 6.41
C THR A 243 -6.94 -10.94 6.35
N ALA A 244 -7.41 -10.18 5.36
CA ALA A 244 -7.15 -8.73 5.29
C ALA A 244 -7.58 -7.99 6.56
N GLY A 245 -8.58 -8.51 7.29
CA GLY A 245 -9.08 -7.92 8.53
C GLY A 245 -8.48 -8.48 9.82
N ARG A 246 -7.68 -9.56 9.77
CA ARG A 246 -7.25 -10.28 10.97
C ARG A 246 -5.93 -11.01 10.75
N CYS A 247 -4.98 -10.79 11.66
CA CYS A 247 -3.73 -11.54 11.73
C CYS A 247 -3.70 -12.43 12.97
N GLY A 248 -3.47 -13.73 12.81
CA GLY A 248 -3.27 -14.66 13.94
C GLY A 248 -1.95 -14.43 14.69
N LEU A 249 -0.99 -13.75 14.08
CA LEU A 249 0.31 -13.43 14.66
C LEU A 249 0.38 -12.03 15.28
N GLN A 250 -0.72 -11.28 15.34
CA GLN A 250 -0.71 -9.91 15.84
C GLN A 250 -0.34 -9.82 17.33
N GLN A 251 0.64 -8.98 17.65
CA GLN A 251 1.17 -8.69 18.98
C GLN A 251 0.87 -7.23 19.36
N GLY A 252 -0.40 -6.82 19.25
CA GLY A 252 -0.81 -5.44 19.51
C GLY A 252 -0.08 -4.42 18.60
N PRO A 253 0.41 -3.27 19.12
CA PRO A 253 1.09 -2.24 18.32
C PRO A 253 2.47 -2.67 17.81
N GLN A 254 3.01 -3.79 18.30
CA GLN A 254 4.39 -4.19 18.04
C GLN A 254 4.59 -4.81 16.64
N GLY A 255 3.53 -5.38 16.08
CA GLY A 255 3.52 -5.99 14.75
C GLY A 255 2.67 -7.26 14.70
N PRO A 256 2.57 -7.94 13.55
CA PRO A 256 3.13 -7.58 12.25
C PRO A 256 2.59 -6.26 11.71
N VAL A 257 3.39 -5.61 10.88
CA VAL A 257 3.09 -4.36 10.18
C VAL A 257 2.47 -4.67 8.82
N VAL A 258 2.95 -5.72 8.14
CA VAL A 258 2.53 -6.10 6.79
C VAL A 258 2.15 -7.59 6.73
N HIS A 259 1.02 -7.86 6.08
CA HIS A 259 0.61 -9.17 5.61
C HIS A 259 1.07 -9.36 4.16
N LEU A 260 1.75 -10.46 3.91
CA LEU A 260 2.32 -10.87 2.63
C LEU A 260 1.75 -12.24 2.23
N PRO A 261 0.44 -12.34 1.92
CA PRO A 261 -0.17 -13.60 1.56
C PRO A 261 0.41 -14.16 0.26
N PHE A 262 0.37 -15.48 0.11
CA PHE A 262 0.76 -16.20 -1.11
C PHE A 262 2.23 -15.99 -1.55
N MET A 263 3.09 -15.48 -0.66
CA MET A 263 4.52 -15.34 -0.88
C MET A 263 5.23 -16.67 -0.55
N GLY A 264 5.38 -17.52 -1.57
CA GLY A 264 6.10 -18.79 -1.48
C GLY A 264 5.29 -19.93 -0.85
N ALA A 265 5.31 -21.10 -1.50
CA ALA A 265 4.96 -22.35 -0.84
C ALA A 265 5.94 -22.52 0.34
N ALA A 266 5.41 -22.72 1.55
CA ALA A 266 6.27 -23.01 2.70
C ALA A 266 7.21 -24.19 2.34
N PRO A 267 8.52 -24.10 2.60
CA PRO A 267 9.36 -25.29 2.52
C PRO A 267 8.79 -26.33 3.48
N ARG A 268 8.58 -27.56 2.99
CA ARG A 268 8.22 -28.70 3.85
C ARG A 268 9.34 -28.83 4.88
N GLY A 269 9.03 -28.65 6.17
CA GLY A 269 9.99 -28.84 7.27
C GLY A 269 10.31 -27.62 8.13
N SER A 270 9.73 -26.44 7.88
CA SER A 270 9.67 -25.38 8.91
C SER A 270 8.22 -25.16 9.31
N ASP A 271 7.80 -25.83 10.38
CA ASP A 271 6.48 -25.63 10.95
C ASP A 271 6.32 -24.15 11.34
N PRO A 272 5.36 -23.41 10.75
CA PRO A 272 4.98 -22.14 11.32
C PRO A 272 4.19 -22.49 12.58
N VAL A 273 4.85 -22.47 13.73
CA VAL A 273 4.17 -22.62 15.02
C VAL A 273 3.25 -21.40 15.18
N CYS A 274 2.01 -21.56 14.73
CA CYS A 274 0.88 -20.77 15.20
C CYS A 274 0.48 -21.37 16.56
N SER A 275 1.37 -21.28 17.56
CA SER A 275 1.01 -21.74 18.90
C SER A 275 -0.07 -20.80 19.42
N GLN A 276 -1.21 -21.41 19.77
CA GLN A 276 -2.30 -20.78 20.51
C GLN A 276 -1.92 -20.32 21.93
N SER A 277 -0.64 -20.14 22.24
CA SER A 277 -0.16 -19.87 23.60
C SER A 277 0.98 -18.88 23.57
N GLN A 278 0.64 -17.60 23.56
CA GLN A 278 1.36 -16.56 24.29
C GLN A 278 0.42 -15.36 24.45
N ARG A 279 -0.54 -15.50 25.38
CA ARG A 279 -1.04 -14.33 26.10
C ARG A 279 0.18 -13.77 26.83
N LEU A 280 0.86 -12.79 26.23
CA LEU A 280 1.73 -11.92 27.01
C LEU A 280 0.82 -11.26 28.03
N ALA A 281 1.00 -11.62 29.29
CA ALA A 281 0.34 -10.96 30.40
C ALA A 281 0.58 -9.46 30.26
N VAL A 282 -0.52 -8.70 30.13
CA VAL A 282 -0.49 -7.28 30.41
C VAL A 282 -0.17 -7.18 31.90
N PRO A 283 0.95 -6.55 32.33
CA PRO A 283 1.20 -6.37 33.75
C PRO A 283 0.06 -5.51 34.33
N PRO A 284 -0.50 -5.86 35.49
CA PRO A 284 -1.53 -5.04 36.10
C PRO A 284 -0.91 -3.71 36.53
N THR A 285 -1.48 -2.61 36.05
CA THR A 285 -1.25 -1.27 36.60
C THR A 285 -1.97 -1.19 37.95
N HIS A 286 -1.26 -1.49 39.04
CA HIS A 286 -1.64 -1.01 40.36
C HIS A 286 -0.78 0.21 40.68
N GLU A 287 -1.35 1.40 40.44
CA GLU A 287 -1.01 2.57 41.23
C GLU A 287 -1.80 2.46 42.53
N GLU A 288 -1.15 1.96 43.58
CA GLU A 288 -1.58 2.23 44.94
C GLU A 288 -1.25 3.69 45.23
N CYS A 289 -2.28 4.53 45.28
CA CYS A 289 -2.18 5.83 45.90
C CYS A 289 -2.28 5.62 47.42
N THR A 290 -1.28 6.17 48.10
CA THR A 290 -1.15 6.26 49.57
C THR A 290 -2.28 7.07 50.19
#